data_AF-A0A1F4HCZ0-F1
#
_entry.id   AF-A0A1F4HCZ0-F1
#
_cell.length_a   1.000
_cell.length_b   1.000
_cell.length_c   1.000
_cell.angle_alpha   90.00
_cell.angle_beta   90.00
_cell.angle_gamma   90.00
#
_symmetry.space_group_name_H-M   'P 1'
#
loop_
_entity.id
_entity.type
_entity.pdbx_description
1 polymer ?
#
loop_
_entity_poly.entity_id
_entity_poly.type
_entity_poly.pdbx_seq_one_letter_code
_entity_poly.pdbx_strand_id
1 'polypeptide(L)'
;MALAVIAIDRARNLFAVIVLSGSYSFLMATVLVALDAVDVGMTEAAVGAGVSTVLLLAALHLCRSEEAKPAHQPWLPLAVAAACGAVLVYGTFGLPAFSDPQAPIHTHVVPRYLGEAVRETGVPNVVTAVLASYRGYDTLGETTVVFTAGAGVIALLRRRKKRKDASR
;
A
#
# COMPACT_ATOMS: atom_id res chain seq x y z
N MET A 1 -7.78 6.04 13.11
CA MET A 1 -7.65 6.01 11.63
C MET A 1 -8.66 6.93 10.93
N ALA A 2 -9.97 6.81 11.14
CA ALA A 2 -10.96 7.71 10.52
C ALA A 2 -10.69 9.20 10.78
N LEU A 3 -10.32 9.58 12.01
CA LEU A 3 -9.91 10.94 12.34
C LEU A 3 -8.68 11.42 11.55
N ALA A 4 -7.71 10.53 11.29
CA ALA A 4 -6.53 10.87 10.50
C ALA A 4 -6.90 11.14 9.04
N VAL A 5 -7.81 10.35 8.46
CA VAL A 5 -8.33 10.57 7.11
C VAL A 5 -9.06 11.90 7.02
N ILE A 6 -9.92 12.22 8.00
CA ILE A 6 -10.60 13.52 8.05
C ILE A 6 -9.59 14.66 8.19
N ALA A 7 -8.55 14.49 9.01
CA ALA A 7 -7.51 15.50 9.17
C ALA A 7 -6.71 15.71 7.87
N ILE A 8 -6.42 14.63 7.12
CA ILE A 8 -5.76 14.69 5.81
C ILE A 8 -6.62 15.47 4.81
N ASP A 9 -7.92 15.16 4.71
CA ASP A 9 -8.86 15.84 3.80
C ASP A 9 -8.98 17.34 4.09
N ARG A 10 -8.85 17.76 5.36
CA ARG A 10 -8.93 19.17 5.76
C ARG A 10 -7.60 19.91 5.70
N ALA A 11 -6.48 19.20 5.57
CA ALA A 11 -5.15 19.81 5.59
C ALA A 11 -4.78 20.37 4.22
N ARG A 12 -4.52 21.68 4.16
CA ARG A 12 -4.06 22.37 2.92
C ARG A 12 -2.54 22.40 2.79
N ASN A 13 -1.85 22.22 3.91
CA ASN A 13 -0.40 22.12 3.95
C ASN A 13 0.02 20.68 3.61
N LEU A 14 0.70 20.53 2.47
CA LEU A 14 1.12 19.24 1.94
C LEU A 14 2.19 18.56 2.81
N PHE A 15 2.99 19.30 3.55
CA PHE A 15 3.88 18.71 4.56
C PHE A 15 3.06 18.01 5.65
N ALA A 16 2.01 18.67 6.15
CA ALA A 16 1.11 18.08 7.14
C ALA A 16 0.38 16.86 6.57
N VAL A 17 -0.08 16.91 5.32
CA VAL A 17 -0.69 15.76 4.61
C VAL A 17 0.26 14.57 4.57
N ILE A 18 1.55 14.78 4.23
CA ILE A 18 2.55 13.71 4.16
C ILE A 18 2.79 13.09 5.54
N VAL A 19 2.97 13.91 6.58
CA VAL A 19 3.17 13.42 7.96
C VAL A 19 1.94 12.65 8.46
N LEU A 20 0.73 13.18 8.24
CA LEU A 20 -0.51 12.51 8.63
C LEU A 20 -0.71 11.19 7.86
N SER A 21 -0.38 11.15 6.57
CA SER A 21 -0.44 9.92 5.77
C SER A 21 0.55 8.86 6.27
N GLY A 22 1.79 9.26 6.60
CA GLY A 22 2.76 8.36 7.22
C GLY A 22 2.28 7.83 8.57
N SER A 23 1.65 8.68 9.40
CA SER A 23 1.06 8.26 10.67
C SER A 23 -0.11 7.29 10.49
N TYR A 24 -0.92 7.48 9.44
CA TYR A 24 -2.02 6.58 9.09
C TYR A 24 -1.49 5.19 8.72
N SER A 25 -0.47 5.12 7.86
CA SER A 25 0.19 3.85 7.51
C SER A 25 0.82 3.16 8.71
N PHE A 26 1.46 3.91 9.61
CA PHE A 26 2.02 3.34 10.83
C PHE A 26 0.94 2.76 11.77
N LEU A 27 -0.20 3.44 11.90
CA LEU A 27 -1.35 2.90 12.63
C LEU A 27 -1.91 1.64 11.95
N MET A 28 -1.97 1.61 10.62
CA MET A 28 -2.41 0.42 9.87
C MET A 28 -1.46 -0.76 10.09
N ALA A 29 -0.14 -0.54 10.10
CA ALA A 29 0.84 -1.57 10.43
C ALA A 29 0.60 -2.17 11.82
N THR A 30 0.22 -1.33 12.79
CA THR A 30 -0.12 -1.79 14.15
C THR A 30 -1.39 -2.64 14.16
N VAL A 31 -2.41 -2.28 13.37
CA VAL A 31 -3.62 -3.09 13.18
C VAL A 31 -3.28 -4.45 12.56
N LEU A 32 -2.41 -4.49 11.56
CA LEU A 32 -1.98 -5.76 10.93
C LEU A 32 -1.25 -6.67 11.91
N VAL A 33 -0.35 -6.11 12.74
CA VAL A 33 0.30 -6.87 13.81
C VAL A 33 -0.71 -7.39 14.83
N ALA A 34 -1.72 -6.59 15.18
CA ALA A 34 -2.80 -7.02 16.07
C ALA A 34 -3.70 -8.12 15.47
N LEU A 35 -3.67 -8.30 14.15
CA LEU A 35 -4.35 -9.38 13.42
C LEU A 35 -3.41 -10.56 13.10
N ASP A 36 -2.30 -10.68 13.83
CA ASP A 36 -1.26 -11.72 13.64
C ASP A 36 -0.60 -11.73 12.23
N ALA A 37 -0.70 -10.62 11.50
CA ALA A 37 -0.10 -10.45 10.17
C ALA A 37 1.22 -9.68 10.25
N VAL A 38 2.20 -10.21 11.00
CA VAL A 38 3.46 -9.50 11.30
C VAL A 38 4.29 -9.16 10.05
N ASP A 39 4.40 -10.08 9.09
CA ASP A 39 5.17 -9.86 7.86
C ASP A 39 4.54 -8.74 7.01
N VAL A 40 3.20 -8.72 6.93
CA VAL A 40 2.46 -7.65 6.22
C VAL A 40 2.61 -6.32 6.97
N GLY A 41 2.48 -6.33 8.29
CA GLY A 41 2.69 -5.15 9.14
C GLY A 41 4.09 -4.54 9.00
N MET A 42 5.13 -5.39 8.91
CA MET A 42 6.51 -4.94 8.67
C MET A 42 6.64 -4.25 7.31
N THR A 43 6.03 -4.81 6.25
CA THR A 43 6.06 -4.19 4.92
C THR A 43 5.29 -2.87 4.87
N GLU A 44 4.15 -2.77 5.55
CA GLU A 44 3.38 -1.52 5.65
C GLU A 44 4.15 -0.44 6.41
N ALA A 45 4.81 -0.80 7.51
CA ALA A 45 5.65 0.13 8.26
C ALA A 45 6.85 0.60 7.43
N ALA A 46 7.54 -0.32 6.75
CA ALA A 46 8.74 0.00 5.97
C ALA A 46 8.40 0.82 4.71
N VAL A 47 7.42 0.39 3.92
CA VAL A 47 7.11 0.99 2.61
C VAL A 47 6.07 2.10 2.73
N GLY A 48 4.97 1.85 3.43
CA GLY A 48 3.87 2.81 3.61
C GLY A 48 4.30 3.99 4.47
N ALA A 49 4.68 3.73 5.72
CA ALA A 49 5.10 4.79 6.64
C ALA A 49 6.54 5.31 6.37
N GLY A 50 7.46 4.42 5.99
CA GLY A 50 8.87 4.77 5.79
C GLY A 50 9.18 5.37 4.41
N VAL A 51 9.35 4.51 3.40
CA VAL A 51 9.84 4.90 2.06
C VAL A 51 8.94 5.93 1.40
N SER A 52 7.61 5.75 1.45
CA SER A 52 6.67 6.66 0.80
C SER A 52 6.72 8.07 1.39
N THR A 53 6.85 8.20 2.72
CA THR A 53 7.02 9.50 3.39
C THR A 53 8.28 10.21 2.89
N VAL A 54 9.41 9.50 2.82
CA VAL A 54 10.67 10.07 2.33
C VAL A 54 10.55 10.52 0.87
N LEU A 55 9.97 9.68 0.00
CA LEU A 55 9.77 10.00 -1.41
C LEU A 55 8.83 11.20 -1.62
N LEU A 56 7.73 11.27 -0.85
CA LEU A 56 6.80 12.38 -0.93
C LEU A 56 7.40 13.68 -0.39
N LEU A 57 8.21 13.63 0.68
CA LEU A 57 8.96 14.80 1.16
C LEU A 57 10.01 15.26 0.13
N ALA A 58 10.69 14.33 -0.53
CA ALA A 58 11.62 14.65 -1.61
C ALA A 58 10.90 15.29 -2.82
N ALA A 59 9.70 14.80 -3.16
CA ALA A 59 8.86 15.39 -4.19
C ALA A 59 8.36 16.78 -3.76
N LEU A 60 8.00 16.96 -2.49
CA LEU A 60 7.56 18.24 -1.93
C LEU A 60 8.64 19.32 -2.08
N HIS A 61 9.92 18.96 -1.98
CA HIS A 61 11.04 19.87 -2.22
C HIS A 61 11.05 20.45 -3.65
N LEU A 62 10.40 19.79 -4.61
CA LEU A 62 10.27 20.23 -6.00
C LEU A 62 8.91 20.87 -6.30
N CYS A 63 8.00 20.92 -5.33
CA CYS A 63 6.63 21.39 -5.45
C CYS A 63 6.35 22.55 -4.49
N ARG A 64 5.18 23.20 -4.62
CA ARG A 64 4.71 24.15 -3.62
C ARG A 64 4.16 23.39 -2.42
N SER A 65 4.34 23.92 -1.21
CA SER A 65 3.91 23.27 0.03
C SER A 65 2.42 23.42 0.35
N GLU A 66 1.71 24.28 -0.36
CA GLU A 66 0.28 24.56 -0.14
C GLU A 66 -0.53 24.09 -1.35
N GLU A 67 -1.68 23.48 -1.06
CA GLU A 67 -2.63 23.03 -2.06
C GLU A 67 -3.23 24.20 -2.86
N ALA A 68 -3.26 24.03 -4.18
CA ALA A 68 -3.93 24.99 -5.07
C ALA A 68 -5.43 25.03 -4.79
N LYS A 69 -6.02 26.23 -4.82
CA LYS A 69 -7.48 26.36 -4.66
C LYS A 69 -8.18 25.66 -5.84
N PRO A 70 -9.20 24.83 -5.60
CA PRO A 70 -9.93 24.20 -6.68
C PRO A 70 -10.63 25.26 -7.54
N ALA A 71 -10.52 25.13 -8.87
CA ALA A 71 -11.12 26.06 -9.83
C ALA A 71 -12.66 25.93 -9.91
N HIS A 72 -13.19 24.77 -9.53
CA HIS A 72 -14.62 24.46 -9.50
C HIS A 72 -14.98 23.68 -8.24
N GLN A 73 -16.27 23.69 -7.87
CA GLN A 73 -16.74 22.89 -6.74
C GLN A 73 -16.64 21.39 -7.06
N PRO A 74 -15.90 20.59 -6.26
CA PRO A 74 -15.58 19.20 -6.59
C PRO A 74 -16.71 18.21 -6.24
N TRP A 75 -17.98 18.59 -6.43
CA TRP A 75 -19.11 17.74 -6.06
C TRP A 75 -19.16 16.43 -6.85
N LEU A 76 -18.79 16.46 -8.14
CA LEU A 76 -18.76 15.26 -8.98
C LEU A 76 -17.62 14.30 -8.56
N PRO A 77 -16.35 14.73 -8.40
CA PRO A 77 -15.31 13.89 -7.79
C PRO A 77 -15.71 13.32 -6.43
N LEU A 78 -16.35 14.12 -5.58
CA LEU A 78 -16.81 13.67 -4.27
C LEU A 78 -17.91 12.60 -4.38
N ALA A 79 -18.89 12.80 -5.27
CA ALA A 79 -19.96 11.83 -5.50
C ALA A 79 -19.40 10.51 -6.04
N VAL A 80 -18.43 10.56 -6.95
CA VAL A 80 -17.75 9.37 -7.48
C VAL A 80 -16.96 8.64 -6.39
N ALA A 81 -16.20 9.36 -5.56
CA ALA A 81 -15.45 8.77 -4.45
C ALA A 81 -16.40 8.12 -3.42
N ALA A 82 -17.49 8.79 -3.07
CA ALA A 82 -18.50 8.26 -2.15
C ALA A 82 -19.22 7.03 -2.74
N ALA A 83 -19.56 7.05 -4.03
CA ALA A 83 -20.16 5.90 -4.71
C ALA A 83 -19.20 4.71 -4.75
N CYS A 84 -17.92 4.94 -5.06
CA CYS A 84 -16.88 3.91 -5.03
C CYS A 84 -16.74 3.32 -3.61
N GLY A 85 -16.68 4.17 -2.58
CA GLY A 85 -16.64 3.74 -1.19
C GLY A 85 -17.88 2.90 -0.79
N ALA A 86 -19.07 3.32 -1.22
CA ALA A 86 -20.31 2.58 -0.97
C ALA A 86 -20.31 1.21 -1.65
N VAL A 87 -19.80 1.11 -2.89
CA VAL A 87 -19.66 -0.18 -3.60
C VAL A 87 -18.66 -1.08 -2.90
N LEU A 88 -17.53 -0.55 -2.44
CA LEU A 88 -16.54 -1.33 -1.68
C LEU A 88 -17.13 -1.85 -0.36
N VAL A 89 -17.84 -1.00 0.39
CA VAL A 89 -18.55 -1.41 1.61
C VAL A 89 -19.62 -2.46 1.29
N TYR A 90 -20.39 -2.27 0.21
CA TYR A 90 -21.37 -3.25 -0.24
C TYR A 90 -20.72 -4.61 -0.50
N GLY A 91 -19.56 -4.63 -1.16
CA GLY A 91 -18.79 -5.86 -1.41
C GLY A 91 -18.37 -6.58 -0.12
N THR A 92 -18.14 -5.86 0.98
CA THR A 92 -17.77 -6.50 2.26
C THR A 92 -18.88 -7.34 2.87
N PHE A 93 -20.16 -7.06 2.56
CA PHE A 93 -21.27 -7.90 3.03
C PHE A 93 -21.31 -9.29 2.38
N GLY A 94 -20.62 -9.47 1.25
CA GLY A 94 -20.46 -10.78 0.60
C GLY A 94 -19.30 -11.60 1.16
N LEU A 95 -18.48 -11.05 2.06
CA LEU A 95 -17.37 -11.77 2.68
C LEU A 95 -17.85 -12.62 3.86
N PRO A 96 -17.18 -13.74 4.17
CA PRO A 96 -17.43 -14.49 5.40
C PRO A 96 -17.32 -13.58 6.63
N ALA A 97 -18.09 -13.89 7.67
CA ALA A 97 -18.02 -13.16 8.93
C ALA A 97 -16.59 -13.22 9.50
N PHE A 98 -16.20 -12.16 10.20
CA PHE A 98 -14.91 -12.13 10.86
C PHE A 98 -14.77 -13.32 11.82
N SER A 99 -13.63 -14.00 11.79
CA SER A 99 -13.33 -15.23 12.55
C SER A 99 -14.24 -16.45 12.30
N ASP A 100 -14.98 -16.49 11.18
CA ASP A 100 -15.79 -17.66 10.82
C ASP A 100 -14.91 -18.89 10.53
N PRO A 101 -14.97 -19.97 11.35
CA PRO A 101 -14.16 -21.17 11.13
C PRO A 101 -14.50 -21.91 9.84
N GLN A 102 -15.69 -21.69 9.28
CA GLN A 102 -16.15 -22.32 8.04
C GLN A 102 -15.81 -21.49 6.79
N ALA A 103 -15.10 -20.36 6.96
CA ALA A 103 -14.66 -19.57 5.80
C ALA A 103 -13.81 -20.44 4.85
N PRO A 104 -13.97 -20.30 3.51
CA PRO A 104 -13.29 -21.15 2.52
C PRO A 104 -11.77 -21.21 2.67
N ILE A 105 -11.16 -20.15 3.21
CA ILE A 105 -9.73 -20.09 3.47
C ILE A 105 -9.28 -21.16 4.49
N HIS A 106 -10.07 -21.41 5.53
CA HIS A 106 -9.74 -22.33 6.61
C HIS A 106 -9.97 -23.80 6.25
N THR A 107 -10.80 -24.08 5.25
CA THR A 107 -11.19 -25.44 4.88
C THR A 107 -10.45 -25.99 3.66
N HIS A 108 -9.95 -25.13 2.77
CA HIS A 108 -9.37 -25.57 1.50
C HIS A 108 -7.83 -25.55 1.46
N VAL A 109 -7.21 -24.37 1.55
CA VAL A 109 -5.75 -24.21 1.30
C VAL A 109 -4.91 -24.11 2.57
N VAL A 110 -5.43 -23.43 3.60
CA VAL A 110 -4.67 -23.16 4.84
C VAL A 110 -4.28 -24.45 5.59
N PRO A 111 -5.12 -25.49 5.70
CA PRO A 111 -4.74 -26.73 6.40
C PRO A 111 -3.47 -27.37 5.84
N ARG A 112 -3.31 -27.37 4.51
CA ARG A 112 -2.11 -27.88 3.86
C ARG A 112 -0.90 -27.00 4.13
N TYR A 113 -1.03 -25.68 3.99
CA TYR A 113 0.09 -24.77 4.26
C TYR A 113 0.57 -24.86 5.70
N LEU A 114 -0.33 -24.97 6.69
CA LEU A 114 0.07 -25.09 8.09
C LEU A 114 0.66 -26.47 8.42
N GLY A 115 0.10 -27.56 7.86
CA GLY A 115 0.53 -28.91 8.18
C GLY A 115 1.79 -29.37 7.42
N GLU A 116 1.98 -28.89 6.19
CA GLU A 116 2.93 -29.49 5.24
C GLU A 116 4.00 -28.52 4.72
N ALA A 117 3.89 -27.20 4.95
CA ALA A 117 4.85 -26.23 4.40
C ALA A 117 6.31 -26.53 4.75
N VAL A 118 6.60 -26.89 6.00
CA VAL A 118 7.98 -27.19 6.41
C VAL A 118 8.50 -28.45 5.72
N ARG A 119 7.66 -29.46 5.51
CA ARG A 119 8.04 -30.70 4.83
C ARG A 119 8.25 -30.48 3.33
N GLU A 120 7.39 -29.69 2.70
CA GLU A 120 7.42 -29.45 1.24
C GLU A 120 8.48 -28.40 0.83
N THR A 121 8.77 -27.42 1.68
CA THR A 121 9.62 -26.27 1.32
C THR A 121 10.88 -26.13 2.18
N GLY A 122 10.93 -26.77 3.36
CA GLY A 122 12.01 -26.58 4.33
C GLY A 122 11.99 -25.23 5.07
N VAL A 123 11.02 -24.35 4.78
CA VAL A 123 10.93 -22.99 5.34
C VAL A 123 9.96 -22.98 6.53
N PRO A 124 10.40 -22.56 7.73
CA PRO A 124 9.56 -22.55 8.92
C PRO A 124 8.52 -21.41 8.94
N ASN A 125 8.81 -20.27 8.28
CA ASN A 125 7.84 -19.19 8.14
C ASN A 125 6.85 -19.52 7.02
N VAL A 126 5.59 -19.77 7.39
CA VAL A 126 4.51 -20.10 6.45
C VAL A 126 4.26 -19.01 5.41
N VAL A 127 4.37 -17.73 5.76
CA VAL A 127 4.16 -16.61 4.84
C VAL A 127 5.26 -16.60 3.79
N THR A 128 6.52 -16.73 4.20
CA THR A 128 7.65 -16.86 3.26
C THR A 128 7.53 -18.11 2.40
N ALA A 129 7.13 -19.25 2.97
CA ALA A 129 6.92 -20.48 2.21
C ALA A 129 5.83 -20.32 1.14
N VAL A 130 4.73 -19.65 1.47
CA VAL A 130 3.65 -19.36 0.51
C VAL A 130 4.14 -18.43 -0.59
N LEU A 131 4.75 -17.29 -0.24
CA LEU A 131 5.18 -16.29 -1.23
C LEU A 131 6.31 -16.79 -2.13
N ALA A 132 7.30 -17.49 -1.57
CA ALA A 132 8.49 -17.89 -2.32
C ALA A 132 8.36 -19.26 -3.01
N SER A 133 7.58 -20.20 -2.43
CA SER A 133 7.48 -21.57 -2.94
C SER A 133 6.12 -21.84 -3.58
N TYR A 134 5.03 -21.88 -2.79
CA TYR A 134 3.71 -22.27 -3.31
C TYR A 134 3.16 -21.30 -4.36
N ARG A 135 3.36 -20.00 -4.16
CA ARG A 135 2.90 -18.91 -5.02
C ARG A 135 4.07 -18.07 -5.53
N GLY A 136 5.22 -18.71 -5.75
CA GLY A 136 6.44 -18.05 -6.24
C GLY A 136 6.26 -17.31 -7.57
N TYR A 137 5.34 -17.78 -8.44
CA TYR A 137 5.03 -17.10 -9.70
C TYR A 137 4.35 -15.74 -9.51
N ASP A 138 3.49 -15.60 -8.50
CA ASP A 138 2.85 -14.32 -8.19
C ASP A 138 3.92 -13.31 -7.72
N THR A 139 4.81 -13.75 -6.82
CA THR A 139 5.94 -12.93 -6.32
C THR A 139 6.94 -12.57 -7.43
N LEU A 140 7.18 -13.45 -8.40
CA LEU A 140 8.00 -13.15 -9.58
C LEU A 140 7.34 -12.04 -10.42
N GLY A 141 6.02 -12.09 -10.59
CA GLY A 141 5.24 -11.05 -11.24
C GLY A 141 5.35 -9.71 -10.52
N GLU A 142 5.12 -9.70 -9.21
CA GLU A 142 5.26 -8.50 -8.37
C GLU A 142 6.67 -7.90 -8.46
N THR A 143 7.71 -8.74 -8.35
CA THR A 143 9.11 -8.31 -8.46
C THR A 143 9.40 -7.69 -9.83
N THR A 144 8.83 -8.26 -10.90
CA THR A 144 8.96 -7.71 -12.25
C THR A 144 8.30 -6.34 -12.37
N VAL A 145 7.13 -6.14 -11.78
CA VAL A 145 6.44 -4.83 -11.75
C VAL A 145 7.27 -3.79 -10.98
N VAL A 146 7.77 -4.13 -9.80
CA VAL A 146 8.61 -3.21 -9.00
C VAL A 146 9.91 -2.87 -9.73
N PHE A 147 10.56 -3.87 -10.33
CA PHE A 147 11.77 -3.67 -11.11
C PHE A 147 11.54 -2.74 -12.31
N THR A 148 10.47 -2.96 -13.07
CA THR A 148 10.13 -2.14 -14.24
C THR A 148 9.74 -0.72 -13.85
N ALA A 149 9.00 -0.53 -12.74
CA ALA A 149 8.71 0.80 -12.20
C ALA A 149 10.00 1.54 -11.80
N GLY A 150 10.91 0.87 -11.08
CA GLY A 150 12.21 1.43 -10.69
C GLY A 150 13.07 1.81 -11.90
N ALA A 151 13.18 0.92 -12.89
CA ALA A 151 13.88 1.19 -14.14
C ALA A 151 13.27 2.38 -14.90
N GLY A 152 11.93 2.48 -14.93
CA GLY A 152 11.20 3.59 -15.52
C GLY A 152 11.51 4.93 -14.84
N VAL A 153 11.51 4.98 -13.50
CA VAL A 153 11.90 6.17 -12.73
C VAL A 153 13.34 6.59 -13.04
N ILE A 154 14.28 5.65 -13.06
CA ILE A 154 15.69 5.94 -13.41
C ILE A 154 15.81 6.48 -14.83
N ALA A 155 15.11 5.89 -15.80
CA ALA A 155 15.13 6.33 -17.19
C ALA A 155 14.58 7.77 -17.36
N LEU A 156 13.48 8.09 -16.66
CA LEU A 156 12.89 9.44 -16.66
C LEU A 156 13.81 10.48 -16.06
N LEU A 157 14.42 10.19 -14.90
CA LEU A 157 15.33 11.11 -14.22
C LEU A 157 16.62 11.33 -15.01
N ARG A 158 17.18 10.29 -15.63
CA ARG A 158 18.39 10.39 -16.49
C ARG A 158 18.17 11.29 -17.70
N ARG A 159 17.01 11.21 -18.37
CA ARG A 159 16.69 12.05 -19.53
C ARG A 159 16.63 13.54 -19.16
N ARG A 160 16.11 13.87 -17.98
CA ARG A 160 16.02 15.27 -17.52
C ARG A 160 17.39 15.90 -17.27
N LYS A 161 18.35 15.14 -16.72
CA LYS A 161 19.73 15.62 -16.49
C LYS A 161 20.43 15.99 -17.81
N LYS A 162 20.41 15.09 -18.80
CA LYS A 162 21.04 15.33 -20.11
C LYS A 162 20.50 16.57 -20.84
N ARG A 163 19.19 16.82 -20.78
CA ARG A 163 18.59 17.99 -21.44
C ARG A 163 19.01 19.32 -20.79
N LYS A 164 19.20 19.34 -19.46
CA LYS A 164 19.67 20.52 -18.72
C LYS A 164 21.13 20.85 -19.04
N ASP A 165 21.97 19.81 -19.21
CA ASP A 165 23.38 19.96 -19.56
C ASP A 165 23.56 20.40 -21.03
N ALA A 166 22.67 19.97 -21.94
CA ALA A 166 22.70 20.40 -23.35
C ALA A 166 22.13 21.80 -23.62
N SER A 167 21.41 22.39 -22.65
CA SER A 167 20.83 23.74 -22.74
C SER A 167 21.67 24.81 -22.02
N ARG A 168 22.82 24.43 -21.47
CA ARG A 168 23.83 25.32 -20.86
C ARG A 168 25.01 25.46 -21.81
#